data_AF-A0A3A8HQJ2-F1
#
_entry.id   AF-A0A3A8HQJ2-F1
#
_cell.length_a   1.000
_cell.length_b   1.000
_cell.length_c   1.000
_cell.angle_alpha   90.00
_cell.angle_beta   90.00
_cell.angle_gamma   90.00
#
_symmetry.space_group_name_H-M   'P 1'
#
loop_
_entity.id
_entity.type
_entity.pdbx_description
1 polymer ?
#
loop_
_entity_poly.entity_id
_entity_poly.type
_entity_poly.pdbx_seq_one_letter_code
_entity_poly.pdbx_strand_id
1 'polypeptide(L)'
;MLYGDGDGVTFGSMVNALDVTAHEVTHGLTISTSNLLYFAEPGALNESMSDIMGSVCEWYRNGQVVNANTWKCAEEIYTPATSGDALRYMNDPQRDGQSLDYFDQTFSPFTDVHYSSGIPNLAFYLLSQGGQHPRGRSSIAVRGIGIAKAAQVFHRANTVLLLGKTMATFADAKLATEQAAEQLGYSAADIASVTAAWQAVGVGPSILVAGQGLWLGQSMVSNDRRFSLVLQNDGNLVLWFGQSALWTSNTAGQGALSAHMQDDGNLVIYDKDGVTPLWNSGTWGY
;
A
#
# COMPACT_ATOMS: atom_id res chain seq x y z
N MET A 1 27.98 -2.37 -5.04
CA MET A 1 27.60 -3.03 -3.77
C MET A 1 28.84 -3.07 -2.90
N LEU A 2 28.69 -2.73 -1.62
CA LEU A 2 29.72 -2.80 -0.60
C LEU A 2 29.13 -3.62 0.55
N TYR A 3 29.84 -4.63 1.04
CA TYR A 3 29.35 -5.51 2.10
C TYR A 3 30.26 -5.40 3.31
N GLY A 4 29.66 -5.16 4.48
CA GLY A 4 30.37 -5.21 5.75
C GLY A 4 30.51 -6.64 6.25
N ASP A 5 31.58 -6.91 6.99
CA ASP A 5 31.81 -8.20 7.64
C ASP A 5 30.91 -8.45 8.86
N GLY A 6 30.20 -7.41 9.33
CA GLY A 6 29.43 -7.44 10.56
C GLY A 6 30.31 -7.34 11.81
N ASP A 7 29.68 -7.16 12.96
CA ASP A 7 30.34 -7.14 14.28
C ASP A 7 30.32 -8.52 14.97
N GLY A 8 29.66 -9.50 14.36
CA GLY A 8 29.44 -10.84 14.90
C GLY A 8 28.41 -10.89 16.04
N VAL A 9 27.75 -9.78 16.35
CA VAL A 9 26.77 -9.65 17.45
C VAL A 9 25.43 -9.17 16.91
N THR A 10 25.40 -7.98 16.32
CA THR A 10 24.24 -7.41 15.66
C THR A 10 24.08 -7.97 14.25
N PHE A 11 25.19 -8.12 13.53
CA PHE A 11 25.21 -8.68 12.19
C PHE A 11 26.38 -9.65 12.00
N GLY A 12 26.11 -10.77 11.33
CA GLY A 12 27.11 -11.56 10.63
C GLY A 12 27.54 -10.89 9.32
N SER A 13 28.41 -11.56 8.57
CA SER A 13 28.89 -11.03 7.29
C SER A 13 27.77 -10.92 6.27
N MET A 14 27.59 -9.72 5.70
CA MET A 14 26.45 -9.41 4.84
C MET A 14 26.43 -10.20 3.52
N VAL A 15 27.58 -10.72 3.07
CA VAL A 15 27.66 -11.57 1.87
C VAL A 15 27.00 -12.94 2.05
N ASN A 16 26.68 -13.33 3.29
CA ASN A 16 26.07 -14.62 3.60
C ASN A 16 24.54 -14.63 3.43
N ALA A 17 23.91 -13.47 3.25
CA ALA A 17 22.47 -13.33 3.09
C ALA A 17 22.11 -13.07 1.62
N LEU A 18 21.38 -14.01 1.00
CA LEU A 18 20.99 -13.87 -0.41
C LEU A 18 20.00 -12.73 -0.60
N ASP A 19 19.02 -12.60 0.28
CA ASP A 19 18.03 -11.54 0.23
C ASP A 19 18.67 -10.15 0.35
N VAL A 20 19.68 -9.96 1.20
CA VAL A 20 20.47 -8.72 1.30
C VAL A 20 21.19 -8.45 -0.01
N THR A 21 21.84 -9.45 -0.61
CA THR A 21 22.50 -9.27 -1.90
C THR A 21 21.51 -8.87 -2.99
N ALA A 22 20.36 -9.55 -3.07
CA ALA A 22 19.32 -9.25 -4.03
C ALA A 22 18.65 -7.88 -3.78
N HIS A 23 18.51 -7.47 -2.53
CA HIS A 23 18.04 -6.15 -2.11
C HIS A 23 18.96 -5.06 -2.67
N GLU A 24 20.27 -5.15 -2.46
CA GLU A 24 21.25 -4.17 -2.96
C GLU A 24 21.31 -4.10 -4.50
N VAL A 25 21.20 -5.25 -5.18
CA VAL A 25 21.10 -5.28 -6.65
C VAL A 25 19.82 -4.58 -7.13
N THR A 26 18.72 -4.73 -6.39
CA THR A 26 17.42 -4.18 -6.76
C THR A 26 17.38 -2.66 -6.61
N HIS A 27 18.14 -2.05 -5.70
CA HIS A 27 18.36 -0.61 -5.75
C HIS A 27 18.96 -0.14 -7.08
N GLY A 28 19.91 -0.90 -7.63
CA GLY A 28 20.47 -0.64 -8.96
C GLY A 28 19.43 -0.75 -10.09
N LEU A 29 18.54 -1.75 -10.00
CA LEU A 29 17.41 -1.88 -10.93
C LEU A 29 16.46 -0.68 -10.81
N THR A 30 16.09 -0.29 -9.59
CA THR A 30 15.20 0.84 -9.32
C THR A 30 15.80 2.14 -9.85
N ILE A 31 17.08 2.43 -9.60
CA ILE A 31 17.77 3.63 -10.12
C ILE A 31 17.79 3.66 -11.65
N SER A 32 17.96 2.50 -12.31
CA SER A 32 17.98 2.42 -13.78
C SER A 32 16.59 2.37 -14.43
N THR A 33 15.51 2.34 -13.63
CA THR A 33 14.13 2.26 -14.12
C THR A 33 13.25 3.36 -13.52
N SER A 34 12.47 3.07 -12.48
CA SER A 34 11.56 4.05 -11.86
C SER A 34 12.27 5.28 -11.29
N ASN A 35 13.53 5.10 -10.89
CA ASN A 35 14.38 6.10 -10.26
C ASN A 35 13.70 6.75 -9.04
N LEU A 36 12.98 5.93 -8.26
CA LEU A 36 12.26 6.36 -7.06
C LEU A 36 13.21 7.09 -6.10
N LEU A 37 12.86 8.33 -5.78
CA LEU A 37 13.60 9.16 -4.84
C LEU A 37 13.65 8.47 -3.47
N TYR A 38 14.82 8.46 -2.85
CA TYR A 38 15.04 7.84 -1.56
C TYR A 38 14.58 8.73 -0.39
N PHE A 39 13.31 9.12 -0.38
CA PHE A 39 12.68 9.99 0.62
C PHE A 39 11.16 9.76 0.65
N ALA A 40 10.51 9.88 1.81
CA ALA A 40 9.06 9.73 1.97
C ALA A 40 8.49 8.46 1.30
N GLU A 41 7.31 8.54 0.66
CA GLU A 41 6.67 7.43 -0.04
C GLU A 41 7.51 6.81 -1.18
N PRO A 42 8.15 7.57 -2.09
CA PRO A 42 8.99 6.95 -3.11
C PRO A 42 10.18 6.21 -2.50
N GLY A 43 10.70 6.67 -1.35
CA GLY A 43 11.76 5.97 -0.64
C GLY A 43 11.28 4.67 -0.01
N ALA A 44 10.11 4.69 0.62
CA ALA A 44 9.46 3.49 1.13
C ALA A 44 9.17 2.45 0.02
N LEU A 45 8.75 2.91 -1.16
CA LEU A 45 8.60 2.06 -2.34
C LEU A 45 9.95 1.51 -2.82
N ASN A 46 11.01 2.34 -2.83
CA ASN A 46 12.35 1.92 -3.25
C ASN A 46 12.86 0.78 -2.36
N GLU A 47 12.82 0.96 -1.04
CA GLU A 47 13.16 -0.07 -0.04
C GLU A 47 12.31 -1.33 -0.19
N SER A 48 11.00 -1.18 -0.34
CA SER A 48 10.10 -2.32 -0.45
C SER A 48 10.30 -3.12 -1.73
N MET A 49 10.58 -2.48 -2.87
CA MET A 49 10.92 -3.20 -4.09
C MET A 49 12.16 -4.07 -3.90
N SER A 50 13.15 -3.58 -3.14
CA SER A 50 14.35 -4.32 -2.80
C SER A 50 14.08 -5.49 -1.83
N ASP A 51 13.29 -5.28 -0.77
CA ASP A 51 12.84 -6.36 0.12
C ASP A 51 12.04 -7.46 -0.62
N ILE A 52 11.10 -7.05 -1.49
CA ILE A 52 10.29 -7.95 -2.32
C ILE A 52 11.19 -8.82 -3.21
N MET A 53 12.16 -8.23 -3.89
CA MET A 53 13.05 -9.00 -4.76
C MET A 53 13.99 -9.91 -3.95
N GLY A 54 14.44 -9.47 -2.77
CA GLY A 54 15.16 -10.32 -1.82
C GLY A 54 14.38 -11.60 -1.50
N SER A 55 13.14 -11.43 -1.01
CA SER A 55 12.20 -12.52 -0.72
C SER A 55 11.95 -13.43 -1.93
N VAL A 56 11.75 -12.86 -3.12
CA VAL A 56 11.50 -13.63 -4.35
C VAL A 56 12.72 -14.44 -4.77
N CYS A 57 13.93 -13.88 -4.67
CA CYS A 57 15.18 -14.58 -4.97
C CYS A 57 15.42 -15.75 -4.01
N GLU A 58 15.15 -15.58 -2.72
CA GLU A 58 15.23 -16.67 -1.74
C GLU A 58 14.16 -17.73 -1.95
N TRP A 59 12.93 -17.32 -2.22
CA TRP A 59 11.87 -18.25 -2.60
C TRP A 59 12.28 -19.08 -3.82
N TYR A 60 12.90 -18.46 -4.83
CA TYR A 60 13.43 -19.16 -6.00
C TYR A 60 14.57 -20.12 -5.65
N ARG A 61 15.56 -19.67 -4.85
CA ARG A 61 16.66 -20.50 -4.32
C ARG A 61 16.12 -21.76 -3.63
N ASN A 62 15.06 -21.59 -2.85
CA ASN A 62 14.48 -22.65 -2.02
C ASN A 62 13.46 -23.53 -2.79
N GLY A 63 13.64 -23.65 -4.12
CA GLY A 63 12.82 -24.52 -4.95
C GLY A 63 11.38 -24.05 -5.12
N GLN A 64 11.15 -22.73 -5.01
CA GLN A 64 9.84 -22.11 -5.14
C GLN A 64 8.83 -22.56 -4.05
N VAL A 65 9.33 -22.88 -2.86
CA VAL A 65 8.52 -23.21 -1.68
C VAL A 65 8.42 -22.00 -0.76
N VAL A 66 7.19 -21.56 -0.48
CA VAL A 66 6.95 -20.54 0.56
C VAL A 66 7.11 -21.19 1.93
N ASN A 67 7.95 -20.60 2.78
CA ASN A 67 8.22 -21.07 4.13
C ASN A 67 8.28 -19.90 5.14
N ALA A 68 8.61 -20.20 6.39
CA ALA A 68 8.62 -19.22 7.48
C ALA A 68 9.66 -18.09 7.31
N ASN A 69 10.70 -18.31 6.50
CA ASN A 69 11.75 -17.33 6.23
C ASN A 69 11.47 -16.49 4.99
N THR A 70 10.59 -16.93 4.07
CA THR A 70 10.27 -16.18 2.83
C THR A 70 9.87 -14.72 3.09
N TRP A 71 9.34 -14.40 4.26
CA TRP A 71 8.83 -13.07 4.61
C TRP A 71 9.72 -12.32 5.62
N LYS A 72 10.91 -12.83 5.89
CA LYS A 72 11.90 -12.19 6.75
C LYS A 72 12.95 -11.50 5.89
N CYS A 73 13.48 -10.39 6.37
CA CYS A 73 14.62 -9.73 5.76
C CYS A 73 15.84 -9.87 6.68
N ALA A 74 16.96 -10.29 6.09
CA ALA A 74 18.28 -10.48 6.67
C ALA A 74 18.33 -11.50 7.82
N GLU A 75 17.43 -12.48 7.90
CA GLU A 75 17.41 -13.44 9.00
C GLU A 75 18.63 -14.37 9.03
N GLU A 76 19.31 -14.56 7.89
CA GLU A 76 20.54 -15.36 7.81
C GLU A 76 21.73 -14.66 8.50
N ILE A 77 21.67 -13.34 8.74
CA ILE A 77 22.79 -12.54 9.26
C ILE A 77 22.44 -11.66 10.46
N TYR A 78 21.17 -11.36 10.70
CA TYR A 78 20.74 -10.51 11.81
C TYR A 78 20.85 -11.28 13.12
N THR A 79 21.48 -10.65 14.13
CA THR A 79 21.65 -11.19 15.48
C THR A 79 21.98 -12.69 15.52
N PRO A 80 23.18 -13.12 15.08
CA PRO A 80 23.48 -14.54 14.85
C PRO A 80 23.29 -15.48 16.06
N ALA A 81 23.21 -14.93 17.28
CA ALA A 81 22.93 -15.67 18.51
C ALA A 81 21.43 -15.81 18.85
N THR A 82 20.55 -15.10 18.15
CA THR A 82 19.09 -15.15 18.32
C THR A 82 18.49 -15.95 17.17
N SER A 83 17.79 -17.04 17.49
CA SER A 83 17.21 -17.89 16.45
C SER A 83 15.82 -17.41 16.06
N GLY A 84 15.60 -17.23 14.76
CA GLY A 84 14.29 -17.06 14.19
C GLY A 84 13.76 -15.62 14.17
N ASP A 85 14.56 -14.64 14.61
CA ASP A 85 14.32 -13.23 14.33
C ASP A 85 14.86 -12.80 12.96
N ALA A 86 14.71 -11.52 12.65
CA ALA A 86 15.04 -10.89 11.37
C ALA A 86 15.10 -9.38 11.59
N LEU A 87 15.74 -8.67 10.66
CA LEU A 87 15.80 -7.21 10.68
C LEU A 87 14.42 -6.58 10.41
N ARG A 88 13.65 -7.17 9.47
CA ARG A 88 12.28 -6.75 9.13
C ARG A 88 11.42 -7.98 8.80
N TYR A 89 10.10 -7.79 8.88
CA TYR A 89 9.10 -8.84 8.61
C TYR A 89 8.05 -8.34 7.63
N MET A 90 8.04 -8.84 6.39
CA MET A 90 7.11 -8.38 5.36
C MET A 90 5.64 -8.72 5.68
N ASN A 91 5.41 -9.84 6.36
CA ASN A 91 4.07 -10.33 6.69
C ASN A 91 3.50 -9.80 8.02
N ASP A 92 4.35 -9.19 8.85
CA ASP A 92 3.98 -8.58 10.14
C ASP A 92 4.95 -7.42 10.46
N PRO A 93 4.92 -6.29 9.73
CA PRO A 93 5.98 -5.27 9.80
C PRO A 93 6.23 -4.75 11.22
N GLN A 94 5.17 -4.47 12.00
CA GLN A 94 5.32 -3.98 13.37
C GLN A 94 6.01 -4.96 14.33
N ARG A 95 6.27 -6.21 13.92
CA ARG A 95 7.00 -7.20 14.74
C ARG A 95 8.43 -6.77 15.05
N ASP A 96 9.06 -5.98 14.20
CA ASP A 96 10.40 -5.41 14.48
C ASP A 96 10.34 -4.21 15.45
N GLY A 97 9.14 -3.73 15.80
CA GLY A 97 8.91 -2.63 16.72
C GLY A 97 9.04 -1.23 16.12
N GLN A 98 9.32 -1.09 14.83
CA GLN A 98 9.56 0.20 14.18
C GLN A 98 8.81 0.38 12.85
N SER A 99 8.67 -0.69 12.05
CA SER A 99 8.08 -0.63 10.73
C SER A 99 6.58 -0.35 10.77
N LEU A 100 6.13 0.50 9.85
CA LEU A 100 4.72 0.80 9.64
C LEU A 100 4.07 -0.32 8.82
N ASP A 101 2.81 -0.65 9.11
CA ASP A 101 2.02 -1.64 8.35
C ASP A 101 0.74 -1.05 7.72
N TYR A 102 0.42 0.21 8.03
CA TYR A 102 -0.79 0.88 7.54
C TYR A 102 -0.53 2.33 7.18
N PHE A 103 -1.07 2.76 6.03
CA PHE A 103 -1.02 4.15 5.57
C PHE A 103 -2.25 4.92 6.06
N ASP A 104 -2.03 5.92 6.92
CA ASP A 104 -3.07 6.82 7.44
C ASP A 104 -2.51 8.24 7.66
N GLN A 105 -3.28 9.08 8.35
CA GLN A 105 -2.93 10.48 8.63
C GLN A 105 -1.70 10.65 9.53
N THR A 106 -1.23 9.58 10.17
CA THR A 106 -0.03 9.59 11.03
C THR A 106 1.26 9.38 10.25
N PHE A 107 1.17 9.02 8.96
CA PHE A 107 2.34 8.91 8.09
C PHE A 107 3.06 10.25 7.98
N SER A 108 4.38 10.22 8.19
CA SER A 108 5.26 11.38 8.02
C SER A 108 6.20 11.16 6.84
N PRO A 109 6.40 12.17 5.96
CA PRO A 109 7.41 12.08 4.90
C PRO A 109 8.85 11.98 5.45
N PHE A 110 9.06 12.24 6.74
CA PHE A 110 10.35 12.12 7.42
C PHE A 110 10.51 10.79 8.17
N THR A 111 9.52 9.90 8.14
CA THR A 111 9.71 8.53 8.63
C THR A 111 10.81 7.86 7.80
N ASP A 112 11.71 7.13 8.47
CA ASP A 112 12.76 6.38 7.80
C ASP A 112 12.14 5.45 6.73
N VAL A 113 12.76 5.43 5.56
CA VAL A 113 12.26 4.67 4.40
C VAL A 113 12.25 3.17 4.68
N HIS A 114 13.17 2.67 5.52
CA HIS A 114 13.23 1.26 5.92
C HIS A 114 12.06 0.86 6.83
N TYR A 115 11.49 1.81 7.59
CA TYR A 115 10.33 1.55 8.45
C TYR A 115 9.02 1.74 7.68
N SER A 116 8.96 2.76 6.82
CA SER A 116 7.76 3.01 6.02
C SER A 116 7.58 2.02 4.86
N SER A 117 8.62 1.29 4.46
CA SER A 117 8.54 0.19 3.49
C SER A 117 7.71 -1.00 3.98
N GLY A 118 7.46 -1.12 5.28
CA GLY A 118 6.58 -2.15 5.84
C GLY A 118 5.16 -2.13 5.24
N ILE A 119 4.64 -0.95 4.86
CA ILE A 119 3.31 -0.80 4.23
C ILE A 119 3.24 -1.54 2.88
N PRO A 120 4.08 -1.20 1.88
CA PRO A 120 4.10 -1.94 0.61
C PRO A 120 4.61 -3.39 0.74
N ASN A 121 5.48 -3.70 1.71
CA ASN A 121 5.88 -5.09 2.00
C ASN A 121 4.67 -5.94 2.41
N LEU A 122 3.81 -5.41 3.30
CA LEU A 122 2.60 -6.09 3.71
C LEU A 122 1.58 -6.19 2.57
N ALA A 123 1.45 -5.16 1.73
CA ALA A 123 0.61 -5.24 0.53
C ALA A 123 1.08 -6.37 -0.40
N PHE A 124 2.39 -6.50 -0.64
CA PHE A 124 2.94 -7.60 -1.44
C PHE A 124 2.67 -8.97 -0.81
N TYR A 125 2.89 -9.11 0.51
CA TYR A 125 2.59 -10.34 1.23
C TYR A 125 1.11 -10.73 1.09
N LEU A 126 0.18 -9.80 1.34
CA LEU A 126 -1.25 -10.04 1.25
C LEU A 126 -1.68 -10.38 -0.18
N LEU A 127 -1.13 -9.71 -1.20
CA LEU A 127 -1.38 -10.07 -2.59
C LEU A 127 -0.90 -11.49 -2.90
N SER A 128 0.27 -11.85 -2.38
CA SER A 128 0.91 -13.15 -2.61
C SER A 128 0.17 -14.29 -1.92
N GLN A 129 -0.08 -14.17 -0.61
CA GLN A 129 -0.57 -15.25 0.25
C GLN A 129 -2.06 -15.14 0.57
N GLY A 130 -2.65 -13.96 0.41
CA GLY A 130 -4.00 -13.67 0.88
C GLY A 130 -4.06 -13.48 2.39
N GLY A 131 -5.29 -13.36 2.90
CA GLY A 131 -5.57 -13.16 4.31
C GLY A 131 -6.07 -11.75 4.60
N GLN A 132 -5.97 -11.33 5.86
CA GLN A 132 -6.37 -10.01 6.33
C GLN A 132 -5.16 -9.31 6.95
N HIS A 133 -5.28 -8.00 7.15
CA HIS A 133 -4.27 -7.22 7.85
C HIS A 133 -3.95 -7.87 9.22
N PRO A 134 -2.67 -8.13 9.56
CA PRO A 134 -2.28 -8.94 10.71
C PRO A 134 -2.76 -8.35 12.05
N ARG A 135 -2.94 -7.03 12.10
CA ARG A 135 -3.47 -6.30 13.27
C ARG A 135 -4.92 -5.80 13.15
N GLY A 136 -5.65 -6.24 12.12
CA GLY A 136 -7.06 -5.87 11.95
C GLY A 136 -7.30 -4.36 11.71
N ARG A 137 -6.31 -3.63 11.19
CA ARG A 137 -6.41 -2.21 10.84
C ARG A 137 -7.38 -1.97 9.67
N SER A 138 -7.65 -3.00 8.89
CA SER A 138 -8.73 -3.08 7.90
C SER A 138 -9.43 -4.44 8.02
N SER A 139 -10.69 -4.51 7.61
CA SER A 139 -11.48 -5.75 7.50
C SER A 139 -11.39 -6.40 6.12
N ILE A 140 -10.52 -5.90 5.24
CA ILE A 140 -10.41 -6.33 3.85
C ILE A 140 -9.72 -7.69 3.81
N ALA A 141 -10.43 -8.69 3.28
CA ALA A 141 -9.87 -10.00 2.99
C ALA A 141 -9.31 -10.04 1.57
N VAL A 142 -8.01 -10.28 1.47
CA VAL A 142 -7.29 -10.39 0.21
C VAL A 142 -7.25 -11.86 -0.22
N ARG A 143 -7.62 -12.12 -1.47
CA ARG A 143 -7.42 -13.43 -2.08
C ARG A 143 -6.00 -13.50 -2.66
N GLY A 144 -5.17 -14.41 -2.15
CA GLY A 144 -3.81 -14.61 -2.63
C GLY A 144 -3.77 -15.05 -4.09
N ILE A 145 -2.85 -14.48 -4.86
CA ILE A 145 -2.60 -14.84 -6.27
C ILE A 145 -1.31 -15.65 -6.45
N GLY A 146 -0.57 -15.90 -5.37
CA GLY A 146 0.71 -16.57 -5.35
C GLY A 146 1.88 -15.63 -5.61
N ILE A 147 3.03 -15.92 -4.98
CA ILE A 147 4.24 -15.08 -5.03
C ILE A 147 4.77 -14.86 -6.46
N ALA A 148 4.67 -15.88 -7.33
CA ALA A 148 5.11 -15.76 -8.72
C ALA A 148 4.35 -14.65 -9.47
N LYS A 149 3.02 -14.62 -9.33
CA LYS A 149 2.19 -13.59 -9.98
C LYS A 149 2.38 -12.22 -9.34
N ALA A 150 2.40 -12.17 -8.00
CA ALA A 150 2.64 -10.93 -7.27
C ALA A 150 3.99 -10.30 -7.64
N ALA A 151 5.05 -11.11 -7.76
CA ALA A 151 6.38 -10.66 -8.16
C ALA A 151 6.40 -10.06 -9.57
N GLN A 152 5.73 -10.69 -10.54
CA GLN A 152 5.61 -10.15 -11.90
C GLN A 152 4.90 -8.79 -11.91
N VAL A 153 3.86 -8.63 -11.10
CA VAL A 153 3.10 -7.38 -10.96
C VAL A 153 3.98 -6.25 -10.41
N PHE A 154 4.64 -6.47 -9.27
CA PHE A 154 5.50 -5.45 -8.65
C PHE A 154 6.75 -5.15 -9.49
N HIS A 155 7.38 -6.17 -10.07
CA HIS A 155 8.51 -5.98 -10.99
C HIS A 155 8.13 -5.13 -12.21
N ARG A 156 6.99 -5.43 -12.86
CA ARG A 156 6.53 -4.64 -14.01
C ARG A 156 6.12 -3.22 -13.61
N ALA A 157 5.49 -3.06 -12.44
CA ALA A 157 5.19 -1.73 -11.91
C ALA A 157 6.48 -0.90 -11.75
N ASN A 158 7.51 -1.45 -11.11
CA ASN A 158 8.79 -0.77 -10.89
C ASN A 158 9.55 -0.47 -12.20
N THR A 159 9.59 -1.43 -13.12
CA THR A 159 10.49 -1.35 -14.29
C THR A 159 9.85 -0.70 -15.53
N VAL A 160 8.52 -0.70 -15.64
CA VAL A 160 7.81 -0.25 -16.85
C VAL A 160 6.85 0.88 -16.55
N LEU A 161 6.00 0.73 -15.53
CA LEU A 161 4.87 1.66 -15.33
C LEU A 161 5.20 2.86 -14.46
N LEU A 162 6.21 2.72 -13.61
CA LEU A 162 6.79 3.82 -12.83
C LEU A 162 8.07 4.37 -13.47
N LEU A 163 8.42 3.97 -14.70
CA LEU A 163 9.67 4.37 -15.38
C LEU A 163 9.88 5.89 -15.32
N GLY A 164 10.97 6.33 -14.69
CA GLY A 164 11.31 7.75 -14.50
C GLY A 164 10.39 8.54 -13.55
N LYS A 165 9.41 7.91 -12.90
CA LYS A 165 8.49 8.55 -11.95
C LYS A 165 9.13 8.64 -10.56
N THR A 166 10.13 9.49 -10.42
CA THR A 166 10.96 9.61 -9.21
C THR A 166 10.17 9.93 -7.95
N MET A 167 9.06 10.66 -8.05
CA MET A 167 8.19 11.06 -6.93
C MET A 167 6.92 10.22 -6.83
N ALA A 168 6.94 8.94 -7.22
CA ALA A 168 5.77 8.08 -7.14
C ALA A 168 5.28 7.95 -5.69
N THR A 169 3.97 8.10 -5.51
CA THR A 169 3.27 7.87 -4.25
C THR A 169 2.83 6.42 -4.12
N PHE A 170 2.40 5.99 -2.94
CA PHE A 170 1.76 4.67 -2.76
C PHE A 170 0.52 4.51 -3.64
N ALA A 171 -0.23 5.58 -3.87
CA ALA A 171 -1.39 5.56 -4.74
C ALA A 171 -1.00 5.37 -6.23
N ASP A 172 0.12 5.96 -6.65
CA ASP A 172 0.70 5.67 -7.97
C ASP A 172 1.16 4.22 -8.09
N ALA A 173 1.79 3.65 -7.05
CA ALA A 173 2.21 2.26 -7.04
C ALA A 173 1.03 1.28 -7.09
N LYS A 174 -0.08 1.60 -6.40
CA LYS A 174 -1.35 0.87 -6.52
C LYS A 174 -1.84 0.86 -7.97
N LEU A 175 -1.95 2.01 -8.63
CA LEU A 175 -2.37 2.08 -10.03
C LEU A 175 -1.42 1.33 -10.96
N ALA A 176 -0.12 1.49 -10.76
CA ALA A 176 0.89 0.82 -11.57
C ALA A 176 0.81 -0.70 -11.41
N THR A 177 0.56 -1.22 -10.20
CA THR A 177 0.41 -2.66 -9.99
C THR A 177 -0.91 -3.20 -10.55
N GLU A 178 -2.00 -2.44 -10.49
CA GLU A 178 -3.27 -2.79 -11.16
C GLU A 178 -3.10 -2.88 -12.68
N GLN A 179 -2.48 -1.85 -13.29
CA GLN A 179 -2.19 -1.82 -14.71
C GLN A 179 -1.16 -2.89 -15.11
N ALA A 180 -0.19 -3.22 -14.25
CA ALA A 180 0.75 -4.31 -14.50
C ALA A 180 0.02 -5.65 -14.61
N ALA A 181 -0.89 -5.95 -13.67
CA ALA A 181 -1.69 -7.17 -13.70
C ALA A 181 -2.55 -7.27 -14.98
N GLU A 182 -3.15 -6.17 -15.41
CA GLU A 182 -3.88 -6.10 -16.68
C GLU A 182 -2.97 -6.39 -17.88
N GLN A 183 -1.81 -5.73 -17.98
CA GLN A 183 -0.86 -5.93 -19.08
C GLN A 183 -0.22 -7.33 -19.10
N LEU A 184 -0.17 -8.00 -17.96
CA LEU A 184 0.28 -9.39 -17.84
C LEU A 184 -0.83 -10.40 -18.19
N GLY A 185 -2.04 -9.93 -18.54
CA GLY A 185 -3.17 -10.77 -18.91
C GLY A 185 -3.80 -11.51 -17.73
N TYR A 186 -3.69 -10.97 -16.53
CA TYR A 186 -4.29 -11.60 -15.35
C TYR A 186 -5.81 -11.42 -15.33
N SER A 187 -6.49 -12.30 -14.61
CA SER A 187 -7.95 -12.27 -14.51
C SER A 187 -8.45 -11.02 -13.79
N ALA A 188 -9.70 -10.62 -14.04
CA ALA A 188 -10.34 -9.53 -13.31
C ALA A 188 -10.33 -9.76 -11.78
N ALA A 189 -10.43 -11.02 -11.35
CA ALA A 189 -10.31 -11.38 -9.94
C ALA A 189 -8.90 -11.15 -9.39
N ASP A 190 -7.85 -11.40 -10.18
CA ASP A 190 -6.45 -11.15 -9.76
C ASP A 190 -6.17 -9.65 -9.68
N ILE A 191 -6.68 -8.85 -10.62
CA ILE A 191 -6.60 -7.39 -10.57
C ILE A 191 -7.33 -6.86 -9.32
N ALA A 192 -8.52 -7.38 -9.02
CA ALA A 192 -9.23 -7.03 -7.80
C ALA A 192 -8.45 -7.40 -6.52
N SER A 193 -7.69 -8.50 -6.53
CA SER A 193 -6.78 -8.84 -5.42
C SER A 193 -5.64 -7.82 -5.26
N VAL A 194 -5.10 -7.25 -6.35
CA VAL A 194 -4.10 -6.17 -6.29
C VAL A 194 -4.71 -4.95 -5.60
N THR A 195 -5.90 -4.53 -6.02
CA THR A 195 -6.63 -3.42 -5.38
C THR A 195 -6.86 -3.69 -3.89
N ALA A 196 -7.36 -4.89 -3.54
CA ALA A 196 -7.64 -5.27 -2.17
C ALA A 196 -6.38 -5.27 -1.29
N ALA A 197 -5.23 -5.70 -1.82
CA ALA A 197 -3.97 -5.73 -1.07
C ALA A 197 -3.48 -4.34 -0.66
N TRP A 198 -3.54 -3.36 -1.57
CA TRP A 198 -3.20 -1.97 -1.25
C TRP A 198 -4.22 -1.34 -0.31
N GLN A 199 -5.51 -1.61 -0.50
CA GLN A 199 -6.55 -1.12 0.39
C GLN A 199 -6.44 -1.70 1.80
N ALA A 200 -6.03 -2.96 1.94
CA ALA A 200 -5.86 -3.61 3.22
C ALA A 200 -4.81 -2.92 4.09
N VAL A 201 -3.84 -2.23 3.48
CA VAL A 201 -2.80 -1.43 4.14
C VAL A 201 -3.07 0.08 4.10
N GLY A 202 -4.32 0.50 3.86
CA GLY A 202 -4.74 1.90 3.92
C GLY A 202 -4.44 2.73 2.65
N VAL A 203 -3.90 2.11 1.61
CA VAL A 203 -3.61 2.79 0.34
C VAL A 203 -4.86 2.75 -0.55
N GLY A 204 -5.72 3.73 -0.33
CA GLY A 204 -6.78 4.17 -1.23
C GLY A 204 -8.03 3.29 -1.32
N PRO A 205 -9.08 3.55 -0.52
CA PRO A 205 -10.45 3.45 -0.99
C PRO A 205 -10.76 4.71 -1.84
N SER A 206 -10.50 4.64 -3.14
CA SER A 206 -10.93 5.66 -4.11
C SER A 206 -12.34 5.39 -4.66
N ILE A 207 -13.05 4.45 -4.05
CA ILE A 207 -14.42 4.06 -4.37
C ILE A 207 -15.20 4.03 -3.06
N LEU A 208 -16.32 4.76 -3.03
CA LEU A 208 -17.30 4.66 -1.96
C LEU A 208 -18.34 3.65 -2.45
N VAL A 209 -18.26 2.40 -1.98
CA VAL A 209 -19.22 1.37 -2.40
C VAL A 209 -20.51 1.48 -1.59
N ALA A 210 -21.57 0.84 -2.07
CA ALA A 210 -22.83 0.68 -1.36
C ALA A 210 -22.62 0.29 0.12
N GLY A 211 -23.32 1.01 1.01
CA GLY A 211 -23.23 0.86 2.46
C GLY A 211 -22.08 1.64 3.13
N GLN A 212 -21.14 2.20 2.37
CA GLN A 212 -20.06 3.04 2.90
C GLN A 212 -20.46 4.51 2.94
N GLY A 213 -19.71 5.30 3.71
CA GLY A 213 -19.89 6.74 3.76
C GLY A 213 -18.62 7.53 4.06
N LEU A 214 -18.78 8.84 4.16
CA LEU A 214 -17.85 9.78 4.75
C LEU A 214 -18.54 10.49 5.89
N TRP A 215 -17.84 10.60 7.02
CA TRP A 215 -18.28 11.34 8.19
C TRP A 215 -17.64 12.72 8.17
N LEU A 216 -18.22 13.64 8.93
CA LEU A 216 -17.72 15.01 9.03
C LEU A 216 -16.20 15.03 9.30
N GLY A 217 -15.48 15.81 8.49
CA GLY A 217 -14.02 15.91 8.51
C GLY A 217 -13.28 14.83 7.71
N GLN A 218 -13.96 13.82 7.19
CA GLN A 218 -13.34 12.75 6.41
C GLN A 218 -13.24 13.09 4.93
N SER A 219 -12.32 12.39 4.26
CA SER A 219 -12.10 12.53 2.83
C SER A 219 -11.79 11.21 2.16
N MET A 220 -12.07 11.18 0.87
CA MET A 220 -11.50 10.23 -0.08
C MET A 220 -10.58 10.98 -1.01
N VAL A 221 -9.56 10.29 -1.48
CA VAL A 221 -8.59 10.84 -2.42
C VAL A 221 -8.56 9.95 -3.64
N SER A 222 -8.64 10.57 -4.81
CA SER A 222 -8.43 9.89 -6.09
C SER A 222 -7.05 9.23 -6.13
N ASN A 223 -6.92 8.18 -6.93
CA ASN A 223 -5.68 7.40 -6.96
C ASN A 223 -4.45 8.20 -7.39
N ASP A 224 -4.61 9.27 -8.18
CA ASP A 224 -3.50 10.15 -8.59
C ASP A 224 -3.31 11.36 -7.66
N ARG A 225 -4.07 11.40 -6.55
CA ARG A 225 -4.12 12.48 -5.55
C ARG A 225 -4.48 13.86 -6.09
N ARG A 226 -4.86 13.98 -7.36
CA ARG A 226 -5.22 15.27 -7.92
C ARG A 226 -6.58 15.72 -7.43
N PHE A 227 -7.47 14.76 -7.14
CA PHE A 227 -8.80 15.01 -6.63
C PHE A 227 -9.00 14.48 -5.21
N SER A 228 -9.78 15.19 -4.42
CA SER A 228 -10.27 14.70 -3.13
C SER A 228 -11.76 15.03 -2.96
N LEU A 229 -12.52 14.09 -2.45
CA LEU A 229 -13.91 14.29 -2.04
C LEU A 229 -13.92 14.39 -0.52
N VAL A 230 -14.25 15.56 0.02
CA VAL A 230 -14.13 15.87 1.45
C VAL A 230 -15.50 16.26 1.99
N LEU A 231 -15.97 15.58 3.05
CA LEU A 231 -17.07 16.09 3.86
C LEU A 231 -16.47 17.02 4.92
N GLN A 232 -16.49 18.32 4.65
CA GLN A 232 -15.81 19.33 5.46
C GLN A 232 -16.50 19.57 6.81
N ASN A 233 -15.79 20.13 7.79
CA ASN A 233 -16.33 20.39 9.14
C ASN A 233 -17.51 21.36 9.19
N ASP A 234 -17.76 22.12 8.14
CA ASP A 234 -18.96 22.97 8.00
C ASP A 234 -20.18 22.20 7.47
N GLY A 235 -20.04 20.90 7.18
CA GLY A 235 -21.10 20.05 6.64
C GLY A 235 -21.19 20.07 5.11
N ASN A 236 -20.24 20.69 4.41
CA ASN A 236 -20.23 20.74 2.96
C ASN A 236 -19.45 19.57 2.37
N LEU A 237 -20.03 18.83 1.42
CA LEU A 237 -19.31 17.82 0.64
C LEU A 237 -18.73 18.51 -0.60
N VAL A 238 -17.41 18.46 -0.74
CA VAL A 238 -16.69 19.19 -1.79
C VAL A 238 -15.73 18.28 -2.53
N LEU A 239 -15.82 18.30 -3.86
CA LEU A 239 -14.84 17.69 -4.75
C LEU A 239 -13.80 18.75 -5.11
N TRP A 240 -12.55 18.50 -4.72
CA TRP A 240 -11.41 19.37 -4.98
C TRP A 240 -10.56 18.85 -6.13
N PHE A 241 -9.87 19.77 -6.80
CA PHE A 241 -8.68 19.53 -7.62
C PHE A 241 -7.54 20.40 -7.10
N GLY A 242 -6.60 19.80 -6.37
CA GLY A 242 -5.63 20.56 -5.58
C GLY A 242 -6.32 21.51 -4.59
N GLN A 243 -6.12 22.82 -4.76
CA GLN A 243 -6.75 23.87 -3.93
C GLN A 243 -8.02 24.47 -4.56
N SER A 244 -8.46 23.97 -5.73
CA SER A 244 -9.64 24.47 -6.43
C SER A 244 -10.85 23.57 -6.18
N ALA A 245 -11.93 24.13 -5.67
CA ALA A 245 -13.20 23.40 -5.58
C ALA A 245 -13.78 23.24 -6.99
N LEU A 246 -13.97 22.00 -7.44
CA LEU A 246 -14.60 21.69 -8.72
C LEU A 246 -16.12 21.59 -8.58
N TRP A 247 -16.59 21.07 -7.44
CA TRP A 247 -18.01 20.89 -7.16
C TRP A 247 -18.26 20.92 -5.65
N THR A 248 -19.43 21.38 -5.24
CA THR A 248 -19.88 21.42 -3.84
C THR A 248 -21.36 21.05 -3.74
N SER A 249 -21.74 20.36 -2.66
CA SER A 249 -23.13 20.04 -2.33
C SER A 249 -23.95 21.26 -1.88
N ASN A 250 -23.30 22.36 -1.53
CA ASN A 250 -23.92 23.56 -0.92
C ASN A 250 -24.66 23.26 0.39
N THR A 251 -24.19 22.29 1.18
CA THR A 251 -24.78 21.90 2.48
C THR A 251 -24.10 22.55 3.69
N ALA A 252 -23.19 23.50 3.45
CA ALA A 252 -22.49 24.23 4.50
C ALA A 252 -23.48 24.88 5.49
N GLY A 253 -23.27 24.64 6.79
CA GLY A 253 -24.09 25.18 7.87
C GLY A 253 -25.48 24.52 8.04
N GLN A 254 -25.81 23.50 7.25
CA GLN A 254 -27.11 22.83 7.30
C GLN A 254 -27.17 21.66 8.31
N GLY A 255 -26.07 21.41 9.04
CA GLY A 255 -26.01 20.36 10.06
C GLY A 255 -25.76 18.95 9.50
N ALA A 256 -25.12 18.84 8.34
CA ALA A 256 -24.69 17.55 7.79
C ALA A 256 -23.65 16.89 8.70
N LEU A 257 -23.73 15.56 8.86
CA LEU A 257 -22.78 14.78 9.63
C LEU A 257 -22.15 13.64 8.82
N SER A 258 -22.86 13.15 7.80
CA SER A 258 -22.35 12.08 6.96
C SER A 258 -22.87 12.13 5.53
N ALA A 259 -22.13 11.50 4.61
CA ALA A 259 -22.49 11.27 3.22
C ALA A 259 -22.38 9.77 2.94
N HIS A 260 -23.43 9.10 2.50
CA HIS A 260 -23.48 7.64 2.34
C HIS A 260 -23.78 7.26 0.89
N MET A 261 -23.01 6.32 0.34
CA MET A 261 -23.39 5.62 -0.87
C MET A 261 -24.39 4.53 -0.50
N GLN A 262 -25.63 4.69 -0.94
CA GLN A 262 -26.71 3.75 -0.66
C GLN A 262 -26.65 2.52 -1.59
N ASP A 263 -27.34 1.46 -1.20
CA ASP A 263 -27.39 0.20 -1.95
C ASP A 263 -28.06 0.33 -3.33
N ASP A 264 -28.82 1.42 -3.56
CA ASP A 264 -29.49 1.71 -4.82
C ASP A 264 -28.67 2.61 -5.77
N GLY A 265 -27.41 2.89 -5.44
CA GLY A 265 -26.52 3.74 -6.22
C GLY A 265 -26.67 5.24 -5.97
N ASN A 266 -27.45 5.65 -4.97
CA ASN A 266 -27.64 7.05 -4.60
C ASN A 266 -26.64 7.50 -3.52
N LEU A 267 -25.94 8.61 -3.77
CA LEU A 267 -25.09 9.25 -2.76
C LEU A 267 -25.92 10.30 -2.01
N VAL A 268 -26.08 10.13 -0.70
CA VAL A 268 -26.96 10.99 0.13
C VAL A 268 -26.22 11.58 1.31
N ILE A 269 -26.37 12.88 1.54
CA ILE A 269 -25.88 13.58 2.72
C ILE A 269 -26.99 13.64 3.75
N TYR A 270 -26.69 13.25 4.99
CA TYR A 270 -27.64 13.21 6.10
C TYR A 270 -27.28 14.20 7.21
N ASP A 271 -28.31 14.63 7.93
CA ASP A 271 -28.19 15.41 9.16
C ASP A 271 -27.56 14.63 10.32
N LYS A 272 -27.36 15.31 11.44
CA LYS A 272 -26.79 14.74 12.68
C LYS A 272 -27.51 13.51 13.22
N ASP A 273 -28.79 13.36 12.91
CA ASP A 273 -29.61 12.25 13.41
C ASP A 273 -29.59 11.07 12.44
N GLY A 274 -29.01 11.24 11.25
CA GLY A 274 -28.94 10.21 10.20
C GLY A 274 -30.30 9.94 9.55
N VAL A 275 -31.28 10.83 9.75
CA VAL A 275 -32.67 10.61 9.34
C VAL A 275 -33.05 11.54 8.18
N THR A 276 -32.67 12.81 8.26
CA THR A 276 -33.09 13.80 7.26
C THR A 276 -32.05 13.90 6.16
N PRO A 277 -32.39 13.60 4.89
CA PRO A 277 -31.49 13.85 3.78
C PRO A 277 -31.40 15.35 3.50
N LEU A 278 -30.19 15.89 3.50
CA LEU A 278 -29.90 17.30 3.21
C LEU A 278 -29.55 17.53 1.73
N TRP A 279 -28.99 16.51 1.07
CA TRP A 279 -28.68 16.52 -0.36
C TRP A 279 -28.62 15.08 -0.89
N ASN A 280 -28.90 14.87 -2.17
CA ASN A 280 -28.67 13.59 -2.85
C ASN A 280 -28.22 13.77 -4.30
N SER A 281 -27.51 12.78 -4.84
CA SER A 281 -26.97 12.82 -6.20
C SER A 281 -28.00 12.61 -7.30
N GLY A 282 -29.17 12.04 -6.99
CA GLY A 282 -30.19 11.77 -8.00
C GLY A 282 -29.94 10.51 -8.83
N THR A 283 -29.06 9.62 -8.37
CA THR A 283 -28.51 8.51 -9.17
C THR A 283 -29.06 7.13 -8.78
N TRP A 284 -30.20 7.08 -8.08
CA TRP A 284 -30.81 5.83 -7.63
C TRP A 284 -31.26 4.92 -8.80
N GLY A 285 -31.37 3.61 -8.52
CA GLY A 285 -31.96 2.61 -9.41
C GLY A 285 -30.96 1.69 -10.11
N TYR A 286 -29.75 1.54 -9.57
CA TYR A 286 -28.69 0.65 -10.06
C TYR A 286 -28.30 -0.39 -9.03
#